data_AF-A0A2V9ZKD0-F1
#
_entry.id   AF-A0A2V9ZKD0-F1
#
_cell.length_a   1.000
_cell.length_b   1.000
_cell.length_c   1.000
_cell.angle_alpha   90.00
_cell.angle_beta   90.00
_cell.angle_gamma   90.00
#
_symmetry.space_group_name_H-M   'P 1'
#
loop_
_entity.id
_entity.type
_entity.pdbx_description
1 polymer ?
#
loop_
_entity_poly.entity_id
_entity_poly.type
_entity_poly.pdbx_seq_one_letter_code
_entity_poly.pdbx_strand_id
1 'polypeptide(L)'
;MRLLRCCLTLLICLHIGGRSFASAYNARPKLIVVVVVDQLRGDYLERYRNQFGEGGFRLFLDHGAYFSDCNYDYANTRTAPGHATLLSGAYSDGHGIAANEWWDPQRKRMVTSVQDDSTKIVGQVSSGPGASPHNLLADTLGDE
;
A
#
# COMPACT_ATOMS: atom_id res chain seq x y z
N MET A 1 23.74 -30.20 -43.84
CA MET A 1 22.27 -29.96 -43.92
C MET A 1 21.57 -29.78 -42.57
N ARG A 2 21.99 -30.44 -41.47
CA ARG A 2 21.38 -30.24 -40.13
C ARG A 2 21.67 -28.86 -39.51
N LEU A 3 22.90 -28.35 -39.62
CA LEU A 3 23.25 -27.00 -39.13
C LEU A 3 22.45 -25.89 -39.83
N LEU A 4 22.26 -25.98 -41.14
CA LEU A 4 21.53 -24.98 -41.92
C LEU A 4 20.04 -24.90 -41.53
N ARG A 5 19.44 -26.03 -41.14
CA ARG A 5 18.08 -26.09 -40.62
C ARG A 5 17.95 -25.47 -39.22
N CYS A 6 18.94 -25.65 -38.33
CA CYS A 6 18.97 -25.01 -37.01
C CYS A 6 19.15 -23.48 -37.09
N CYS A 7 19.98 -22.98 -38.01
CA CYS A 7 20.13 -21.54 -38.21
C CYS A 7 18.84 -20.91 -38.76
N LEU A 8 18.14 -21.61 -39.67
CA LEU A 8 16.90 -21.10 -40.27
C LEU A 8 15.73 -21.06 -39.27
N THR A 9 15.61 -22.04 -38.37
CA THR A 9 14.60 -21.99 -37.29
C THR A 9 14.87 -20.88 -36.28
N LEU A 10 16.15 -20.61 -35.96
CA LEU A 10 16.52 -19.52 -35.05
C LEU A 10 16.18 -18.13 -35.64
N LEU A 11 16.38 -17.95 -36.95
CA LEU A 11 16.02 -16.72 -37.66
C LEU A 11 14.50 -16.49 -37.79
N ILE A 12 13.71 -17.56 -37.90
CA ILE A 12 12.25 -17.46 -37.96
C ILE A 12 11.67 -17.11 -36.57
N CYS A 13 12.21 -17.65 -35.48
CA CYS A 13 11.81 -17.26 -34.12
C CYS A 13 12.11 -15.80 -33.80
N LEU A 14 13.17 -15.22 -34.38
CA LEU A 14 13.53 -13.81 -34.19
C LEU A 14 12.59 -12.84 -34.92
N HIS A 15 11.91 -13.28 -35.98
CA HIS A 15 10.97 -12.46 -36.76
C HIS A 15 9.51 -12.56 -36.31
N ILE A 16 9.14 -13.55 -35.49
CA ILE A 16 7.77 -13.73 -34.96
C ILE A 16 7.63 -13.14 -33.54
N GLY A 17 8.70 -12.62 -32.95
CA GLY A 17 8.63 -11.81 -31.74
C GLY A 17 7.85 -10.52 -32.02
N GLY A 18 6.53 -10.56 -31.87
CA GLY A 18 5.67 -9.38 -31.94
C GLY A 18 6.26 -8.30 -31.06
N ARG A 19 6.42 -7.09 -31.61
CA ARG A 19 6.82 -5.93 -30.81
C ARG A 19 5.74 -5.71 -29.76
N SER A 20 6.00 -6.16 -28.53
CA SER A 20 5.24 -5.70 -27.37
C SER A 20 5.45 -4.20 -27.30
N PHE A 21 4.45 -3.44 -27.73
CA PHE A 21 4.36 -2.04 -27.38
C PHE A 21 4.11 -2.00 -25.88
N ALA A 22 5.17 -1.72 -25.11
CA ALA A 22 4.98 -1.14 -23.81
C ALA A 22 4.26 0.18 -24.07
N SER A 23 2.95 0.22 -23.83
CA SER A 23 2.22 1.48 -23.75
C SER A 23 2.91 2.24 -22.62
N ALA A 24 3.73 3.23 -22.98
CA ALA A 24 4.23 4.19 -22.01
C ALA A 24 3.00 4.98 -21.56
N TYR A 25 2.29 4.43 -20.59
CA TYR A 25 1.26 5.16 -19.86
C TYR A 25 1.93 6.43 -19.39
N ASN A 26 1.43 7.58 -19.86
CA ASN A 26 1.95 8.88 -19.47
C ASN A 26 1.58 9.09 -18.00
N ALA A 27 2.45 8.60 -17.12
CA ALA A 27 2.20 8.25 -15.73
C ALA A 27 2.18 9.46 -14.79
N ARG A 28 1.52 10.55 -15.19
CA ARG A 28 1.27 11.70 -14.31
C ARG A 28 -0.21 11.70 -13.93
N PRO A 29 -0.65 10.82 -13.02
CA PRO A 29 -2.03 10.83 -12.55
C PRO A 29 -2.32 12.19 -11.91
N LYS A 30 -3.47 12.78 -12.24
CA LYS A 30 -3.95 14.03 -11.61
C LYS A 30 -4.48 13.79 -10.19
N LEU A 31 -4.80 12.54 -9.87
CA LEU A 31 -5.33 12.09 -8.60
C LEU A 31 -4.84 10.68 -8.34
N ILE A 32 -4.33 10.45 -7.14
CA ILE A 32 -4.03 9.12 -6.61
C ILE A 32 -5.04 8.86 -5.49
N VAL A 33 -5.67 7.69 -5.53
CA VAL A 33 -6.60 7.24 -4.48
C VAL A 33 -6.01 5.99 -3.84
N VAL A 34 -5.61 6.09 -2.58
CA VAL A 34 -5.13 4.94 -1.79
C VAL A 34 -6.30 4.41 -0.98
N VAL A 35 -6.66 3.14 -1.20
CA VAL A 35 -7.75 2.47 -0.47
C VAL A 35 -7.16 1.36 0.38
N VAL A 36 -7.30 1.49 1.69
CA VAL A 36 -6.89 0.46 2.66
C VAL A 36 -8.14 -0.08 3.32
N VAL A 37 -8.37 -1.39 3.19
CA VAL A 37 -9.48 -2.09 3.85
C VAL A 37 -8.92 -2.77 5.10
N ASP A 38 -9.26 -2.25 6.28
CA ASP A 38 -8.72 -2.77 7.54
C ASP A 38 -9.07 -4.25 7.71
N GLN A 39 -8.08 -5.03 8.17
CA GLN A 39 -8.16 -6.46 8.40
C GLN A 39 -8.54 -7.32 7.16
N LEU A 40 -8.44 -6.79 5.93
CA LEU A 40 -8.68 -7.57 4.72
C LEU A 40 -7.52 -8.54 4.44
N ARG A 41 -7.71 -9.81 4.79
CA ARG A 41 -6.72 -10.85 4.47
C ARG A 41 -6.63 -11.09 2.96
N GLY A 42 -5.42 -11.29 2.45
CA GLY A 42 -5.17 -11.52 1.02
C GLY A 42 -5.93 -12.72 0.45
N ASP A 43 -6.14 -13.78 1.24
CA ASP A 43 -6.85 -14.98 0.78
C ASP A 43 -8.35 -14.79 0.54
N TYR A 44 -8.94 -13.70 1.03
CA TYR A 44 -10.36 -13.40 0.80
C TYR A 44 -10.65 -13.04 -0.64
N LEU A 45 -9.69 -12.42 -1.33
CA LEU A 45 -9.85 -12.02 -2.74
C LEU A 45 -10.05 -13.23 -3.65
N GLU A 46 -9.33 -14.31 -3.40
CA GLU A 46 -9.49 -15.56 -4.13
C GLU A 46 -10.68 -16.38 -3.60
N ARG A 47 -10.80 -16.53 -2.28
CA ARG A 47 -11.85 -17.36 -1.65
C ARG A 47 -13.27 -16.94 -2.07
N TYR A 48 -13.50 -15.63 -2.20
CA TYR A 48 -14.83 -15.07 -2.50
C TYR A 48 -14.92 -14.51 -3.92
N ARG A 49 -13.95 -14.81 -4.81
CA ARG A 49 -13.87 -14.20 -6.15
C ARG A 49 -15.15 -14.35 -6.97
N ASN A 50 -15.76 -15.53 -6.90
CA ASN A 50 -17.01 -15.85 -7.62
C ASN A 50 -18.25 -15.12 -7.09
N GLN A 51 -18.16 -14.46 -5.93
CA GLN A 51 -19.24 -13.69 -5.31
C GLN A 51 -19.12 -12.19 -5.62
N PHE A 52 -18.00 -11.74 -6.20
CA PHE A 52 -17.78 -10.33 -6.51
C PHE A 52 -18.37 -9.95 -7.88
N GLY A 53 -19.02 -8.79 -7.92
CA GLY A 53 -19.45 -8.15 -9.17
C GLY A 53 -18.28 -7.49 -9.91
N GLU A 54 -18.47 -7.20 -11.20
CA GLU A 54 -17.42 -6.69 -12.10
C GLU A 54 -16.90 -5.30 -11.71
N GLY A 55 -17.74 -4.44 -11.11
CA GLY A 55 -17.37 -3.07 -10.73
C GLY A 55 -16.71 -2.91 -9.35
N GLY A 56 -16.46 -4.01 -8.63
CA GLY A 56 -15.86 -4.02 -7.29
C GLY A 56 -14.41 -4.51 -7.28
N PHE A 57 -14.07 -5.43 -6.36
CA PHE A 57 -12.73 -6.04 -6.31
C PHE A 57 -12.28 -6.66 -7.62
N ARG A 58 -13.20 -7.22 -8.42
CA ARG A 58 -12.89 -7.77 -9.75
C ARG A 58 -12.34 -6.75 -10.73
N LEU A 59 -12.75 -5.49 -10.65
CA LEU A 59 -12.17 -4.43 -11.48
C LEU A 59 -10.66 -4.34 -11.28
N PHE A 60 -10.20 -4.37 -10.02
CA PHE A 60 -8.78 -4.33 -9.69
C PHE A 60 -8.04 -5.63 -10.02
N LEU A 61 -8.68 -6.79 -9.80
CA LEU A 61 -8.08 -8.10 -10.07
C LEU A 61 -7.94 -8.41 -11.57
N ASP A 62 -8.94 -8.03 -12.37
CA ASP A 62 -9.03 -8.40 -13.79
C ASP A 62 -8.31 -7.36 -14.70
N HIS A 63 -8.19 -6.10 -14.24
CA HIS A 63 -7.63 -5.00 -15.05
C HIS A 63 -6.47 -4.22 -14.40
N GLY A 64 -6.10 -4.57 -13.16
CA GLY A 64 -5.02 -3.91 -12.42
C GLY A 64 -3.74 -4.73 -12.32
N ALA A 65 -2.80 -4.25 -11.52
CA ALA A 65 -1.66 -5.02 -11.05
C ALA A 65 -2.01 -5.68 -9.72
N TYR A 66 -1.91 -7.01 -9.64
CA TYR A 66 -2.21 -7.78 -8.45
C TYR A 66 -0.96 -8.50 -7.93
N PHE A 67 -0.57 -8.17 -6.70
CA PHE A 67 0.59 -8.76 -6.01
C PHE A 67 0.10 -9.74 -4.96
N SER A 68 0.00 -11.02 -5.33
CA SER A 68 -0.49 -12.09 -4.44
C SER A 68 0.52 -12.52 -3.37
N ASP A 69 1.81 -12.30 -3.62
CA ASP A 69 2.89 -12.51 -2.67
C ASP A 69 3.39 -11.16 -2.13
N CYS A 70 2.55 -10.51 -1.32
CA CYS A 70 2.82 -9.23 -0.70
C CYS A 70 2.59 -9.33 0.80
N ASN A 71 3.62 -9.05 1.60
CA ASN A 71 3.63 -9.29 3.03
C ASN A 71 4.16 -8.07 3.78
N TYR A 72 3.69 -7.89 5.01
CA TYR A 72 4.33 -6.98 5.95
C TYR A 72 5.63 -7.61 6.45
N ASP A 73 6.77 -7.00 6.15
CA ASP A 73 8.09 -7.49 6.57
C ASP A 73 8.49 -7.03 8.00
N TYR A 74 7.49 -6.94 8.88
CA TYR A 74 7.65 -6.51 10.27
C TYR A 74 6.61 -7.17 11.18
N ALA A 75 6.93 -7.29 12.46
CA ALA A 75 6.14 -8.06 13.43
C ALA A 75 4.94 -7.30 14.01
N ASN A 76 4.98 -5.97 14.06
CA ASN A 76 3.93 -5.13 14.63
C ASN A 76 2.78 -4.88 13.64
N THR A 77 2.13 -5.94 13.18
CA THR A 77 0.98 -5.92 12.24
C THR A 77 -0.28 -5.35 12.93
N ARG A 78 -0.25 -4.05 13.21
CA ARG A 78 -1.31 -3.24 13.82
C ARG A 78 -1.69 -2.11 12.87
N THR A 79 -2.87 -1.53 13.10
CA THR A 79 -3.44 -0.48 12.24
C THR A 79 -2.50 0.71 12.05
N ALA A 80 -2.04 1.34 13.13
CA ALA A 80 -1.25 2.57 13.02
C ALA A 80 0.14 2.37 12.38
N PRO A 81 0.95 1.36 12.79
CA PRO A 81 2.18 1.04 12.07
C PRO A 81 1.94 0.70 10.60
N GLY A 82 0.90 -0.09 10.30
CA GLY A 82 0.53 -0.47 8.94
C GLY A 82 0.24 0.71 8.03
N HIS A 83 -0.57 1.67 8.50
CA HIS A 83 -0.91 2.85 7.71
C HIS A 83 0.30 3.78 7.53
N ALA A 84 1.15 3.92 8.57
CA ALA A 84 2.37 4.70 8.47
C ALA A 84 3.36 4.12 7.45
N THR A 85 3.58 2.79 7.45
CA THR A 85 4.43 2.14 6.45
C THR A 85 3.87 2.26 5.04
N LEU A 86 2.55 2.06 4.85
CA LEU A 86 1.93 2.12 3.53
C LEU A 86 2.11 3.48 2.83
N LEU A 87 2.10 4.57 3.58
CA LEU A 87 2.15 5.92 3.01
C LEU A 87 3.55 6.56 3.02
N SER A 88 4.46 6.10 3.89
CA SER A 88 5.85 6.62 3.95
C SER A 88 6.87 5.73 3.24
N GLY A 89 6.56 4.44 3.05
CA GLY A 89 7.53 3.44 2.58
C GLY A 89 8.61 3.08 3.61
N ALA A 90 8.58 3.66 4.81
CA ALA A 90 9.49 3.35 5.91
C ALA A 90 8.92 2.25 6.82
N TYR A 91 9.78 1.59 7.60
CA TYR A 91 9.36 0.76 8.74
C TYR A 91 9.31 1.57 10.03
N SER A 92 8.87 0.95 11.12
CA SER A 92 8.60 1.65 12.40
C SER A 92 9.84 2.30 13.02
N ASP A 93 11.04 1.84 12.68
CA ASP A 93 12.31 2.48 13.03
C ASP A 93 12.60 3.77 12.23
N GLY A 94 11.98 3.92 11.05
CA GLY A 94 12.03 5.14 10.24
C GLY A 94 10.89 6.11 10.55
N HIS A 95 9.63 5.65 10.52
CA HIS A 95 8.47 6.54 10.72
C HIS A 95 8.05 6.72 12.18
N GLY A 96 8.64 5.97 13.14
CA GLY A 96 8.45 6.15 14.59
C GLY A 96 7.17 5.56 15.20
N ILE A 97 6.23 5.05 14.40
CA ILE A 97 4.93 4.53 14.88
C ILE A 97 5.01 3.03 15.12
N ALA A 98 5.30 2.62 16.36
CA ALA A 98 5.48 1.20 16.71
C ALA A 98 4.17 0.47 17.10
N ALA A 99 3.14 1.19 17.54
CA ALA A 99 1.88 0.62 18.02
C ALA A 99 0.70 1.60 17.85
N ASN A 100 -0.53 1.11 18.03
CA ASN A 100 -1.73 1.96 18.06
C ASN A 100 -1.74 2.90 19.26
N GLU A 101 -1.15 2.45 20.37
CA GLU A 101 -1.03 3.17 21.63
C GLU A 101 0.20 2.66 22.39
N TRP A 102 0.77 3.51 23.24
CA TRP A 102 1.93 3.17 24.07
C TRP A 102 1.89 3.95 25.39
N TRP A 103 2.67 3.48 26.36
CA TRP A 103 2.88 4.22 27.61
C TRP A 103 3.84 5.39 27.38
N ASP A 104 3.38 6.60 27.67
CA ASP A 104 4.21 7.79 27.67
C ASP A 104 4.80 8.02 29.07
N PRO A 105 6.13 7.91 29.26
CA PRO A 105 6.76 8.08 30.57
C PRO A 105 6.74 9.53 31.09
N GLN A 106 6.70 10.53 30.20
CA GLN A 106 6.64 11.94 30.58
C GLN A 106 5.23 12.31 31.06
N ARG A 107 4.21 11.83 30.34
CA ARG A 107 2.79 12.06 30.68
C ARG A 107 2.25 11.08 31.71
N LYS A 108 2.97 9.97 31.99
CA LYS A 108 2.61 8.89 32.92
C LYS A 108 1.22 8.31 32.64
N ARG A 109 0.92 8.08 31.35
CA ARG A 109 -0.35 7.51 30.89
C ARG A 109 -0.18 6.80 29.55
N MET A 110 -1.14 5.96 29.19
CA MET A 110 -1.28 5.49 27.82
C MET A 110 -1.71 6.65 26.91
N VAL A 111 -1.11 6.72 25.72
CA VAL A 111 -1.47 7.66 24.66
C VAL A 111 -1.65 6.90 23.35
N THR A 112 -2.52 7.41 22.47
CA THR A 112 -2.68 6.84 21.13
C THR A 112 -1.61 7.38 20.18
N SER A 113 -1.43 6.68 19.06
CA SER A 113 -0.46 7.03 18.01
C SER A 113 -0.61 8.43 17.44
N VAL A 114 -1.82 8.97 17.46
CA VAL A 114 -2.15 10.28 16.90
C VAL A 114 -2.50 11.31 17.97
N GLN A 115 -2.52 10.94 19.26
CA GLN A 115 -2.97 11.84 20.32
C GLN A 115 -2.05 13.05 20.42
N ASP A 116 -2.66 14.24 20.38
CA ASP A 116 -1.96 15.52 20.48
C ASP A 116 -2.79 16.52 21.30
N ASP A 117 -2.42 16.68 22.57
CA ASP A 117 -3.08 17.59 23.50
C ASP A 117 -2.91 19.09 23.13
N SER A 118 -2.04 19.42 22.17
CA SER A 118 -1.82 20.79 21.69
C SER A 118 -2.79 21.21 20.58
N THR A 119 -3.54 20.25 20.03
CA THR A 119 -4.47 20.47 18.92
C THR A 119 -5.92 20.25 19.34
N LYS A 120 -6.86 20.61 18.46
CA LYS A 120 -8.30 20.37 18.64
C LYS A 120 -8.85 19.69 17.39
N ILE A 121 -9.79 18.78 17.58
CA ILE A 121 -10.49 18.13 16.47
C ILE A 121 -11.36 19.16 15.76
N VAL A 122 -11.19 19.29 14.44
CA VAL A 122 -11.97 20.20 13.61
C VAL A 122 -13.44 19.76 13.59
N GLY A 123 -14.36 20.70 13.82
CA GLY A 123 -15.80 20.44 13.76
C GLY A 123 -16.39 19.69 14.97
N GLN A 124 -15.59 19.34 15.98
CA GLN A 124 -16.12 18.82 17.24
C GLN A 124 -16.22 19.90 18.33
N VAL A 125 -17.31 19.83 19.09
CA VAL A 125 -17.59 20.69 20.26
C VAL A 125 -17.00 20.10 21.55
N SER A 126 -16.52 18.85 21.52
CA SER A 126 -16.08 18.10 22.71
C SER A 126 -14.68 18.48 23.20
N SER A 127 -14.42 18.21 24.49
CA SER A 127 -13.15 18.46 25.19
C SER A 127 -12.21 17.25 25.24
N GLY A 128 -12.33 16.32 24.28
CA GLY A 128 -11.40 15.20 24.15
C GLY A 128 -9.99 15.67 23.75
N PRO A 129 -8.97 14.80 23.90
CA PRO A 129 -7.63 15.14 23.42
C PRO A 129 -7.65 15.34 21.89
N GLY A 130 -6.84 16.28 21.40
CA GLY A 130 -6.68 16.50 19.97
C GLY A 130 -5.96 15.33 19.27
N ALA A 131 -5.84 15.43 17.95
CA ALA A 131 -5.13 14.46 17.15
C ALA A 131 -4.36 15.13 16.00
N SER A 132 -3.14 14.67 15.76
CA SER A 132 -2.27 15.17 14.68
C SER A 132 -1.24 14.10 14.28
N PRO A 133 -0.55 14.26 13.13
CA PRO A 133 0.53 13.37 12.74
C PRO A 133 1.86 13.65 13.46
N HIS A 134 1.88 14.44 14.55
CA HIS A 134 3.12 14.85 15.24
C HIS A 134 4.09 13.72 15.62
N ASN A 135 3.58 12.51 15.89
CA ASN A 135 4.43 11.36 16.23
C ASN A 135 5.01 10.64 14.99
N LEU A 136 4.55 10.98 13.78
CA LEU A 136 5.05 10.43 12.52
C LEU A 136 6.33 11.18 12.13
N LEU A 137 7.42 10.45 11.96
CA LEU A 137 8.75 11.02 11.74
C LEU A 137 9.21 11.01 10.28
N ALA A 138 8.38 10.48 9.37
CA ALA A 138 8.70 10.36 7.96
C ALA A 138 7.64 11.06 7.10
N ASP A 139 8.09 11.63 5.99
CA ASP A 139 7.20 12.20 4.96
C ASP A 139 6.36 11.09 4.32
N THR A 140 5.16 11.44 3.88
CA THR A 140 4.24 10.54 3.22
C THR A 140 4.01 10.93 1.78
N LEU A 141 3.40 10.04 0.99
CA LEU A 141 2.95 10.34 -0.36
C LEU A 141 2.08 11.60 -0.47
N GLY A 142 1.38 12.00 0.60
CA GLY A 142 0.54 13.20 0.62
C GLY A 142 1.29 14.51 0.88
N ASP A 143 2.56 14.43 1.32
CA ASP A 143 3.38 15.59 1.63
C ASP A 143 4.20 16.08 0.40
N GLU A 144 4.24 15.28 -0.68
CA GLU A 144 4.97 15.49 -1.94
C GLU A 144 4.05 15.95 -3.10
#